data_AF-A0A821WAA3-F1
#
_entry.id   AF-A0A821WAA3-F1
#
_cell.length_a   1.000
_cell.length_b   1.000
_cell.length_c   1.000
_cell.angle_alpha   90.00
_cell.angle_beta   90.00
_cell.angle_gamma   90.00
#
_symmetry.space_group_name_H-M   'P 1'
#
loop_
_entity.id
_entity.type
_entity.pdbx_description
1 polymer ?
#
loop_
_entity_poly.entity_id
_entity_poly.type
_entity_poly.pdbx_seq_one_letter_code
_entity_poly.pdbx_strand_id
1 'polypeptide(L)'
;MLIVFIFSFLFFSNILYCYEPNLINSPLKCYGVTVACRLVTDFSFTFISIFIPVFLMLIFGLMTINNIRKSRNHIQAVDTLTQTTKESNKRRQRQRSDKIDYRLLRMLLVQILLLFIFGLPVGVQKLYTTITMNRPTNNVQVAIDNFVYSFVLLLNFAANEMPFYIYTLVGGSVFRKALFKILFALKQKISHLQRTLHL
;
A
#
# COMPACT_ATOMS: atom_id res chain seq x y z
N MET A 1 -18.38 -6.28 9.57
CA MET A 1 -18.44 -7.50 8.74
C MET A 1 -19.59 -7.44 7.75
N LEU A 2 -20.84 -7.32 8.18
CA LEU A 2 -22.02 -7.29 7.28
C LEU A 2 -22.00 -6.13 6.27
N ILE A 3 -21.62 -4.92 6.69
CA ILE A 3 -21.46 -3.75 5.80
C ILE A 3 -20.43 -4.01 4.70
N VAL A 4 -19.27 -4.59 5.05
CA VAL A 4 -18.21 -4.92 4.08
C VAL A 4 -18.71 -5.96 3.08
N PHE A 5 -19.46 -6.95 3.55
CA PHE A 5 -20.02 -7.99 2.68
C PHE A 5 -21.02 -7.42 1.67
N ILE A 6 -21.93 -6.54 2.11
CA ILE A 6 -22.87 -5.84 1.23
C ILE A 6 -22.12 -4.98 0.21
N PHE A 7 -21.12 -4.22 0.65
CA PHE A 7 -20.35 -3.36 -0.23
C PHE A 7 -19.55 -4.14 -1.28
N SER A 8 -18.91 -5.24 -0.87
CA SER A 8 -18.24 -6.16 -1.78
C SER A 8 -19.22 -6.75 -2.78
N PHE A 9 -20.39 -7.24 -2.33
CA PHE A 9 -21.38 -7.81 -3.23
C PHE A 9 -21.87 -6.81 -4.28
N LEU A 10 -22.16 -5.56 -3.88
CA LEU A 10 -22.56 -4.48 -4.80
C LEU A 10 -21.45 -4.11 -5.81
N PHE A 11 -20.17 -4.16 -5.39
CA PHE A 11 -19.07 -3.89 -6.31
C PHE A 11 -18.83 -5.06 -7.28
N PHE A 12 -18.85 -6.29 -6.78
CA PHE A 12 -18.59 -7.48 -7.59
C PHE A 12 -19.78 -7.89 -8.47
N SER A 13 -21.01 -7.49 -8.15
CA SER A 13 -22.17 -7.74 -9.00
C SER A 13 -22.04 -7.08 -10.38
N ASN A 14 -21.41 -5.91 -10.44
CA ASN A 14 -21.10 -5.24 -11.72
C ASN A 14 -20.19 -6.10 -12.60
N ILE A 15 -19.25 -6.86 -12.02
CA ILE A 15 -18.39 -7.77 -12.78
C ILE A 15 -19.20 -8.90 -13.40
N LEU A 16 -20.16 -9.45 -12.66
CA LEU A 16 -21.02 -10.53 -13.17
C LEU A 16 -21.89 -10.10 -14.36
N TYR A 17 -22.31 -8.83 -14.41
CA TYR A 17 -23.12 -8.30 -15.51
C TYR A 17 -22.28 -7.83 -16.69
N CYS A 18 -21.08 -7.31 -16.44
CA CYS A 18 -20.25 -6.67 -17.45
C CYS A 18 -19.25 -7.59 -18.16
N TYR A 19 -18.99 -8.79 -17.62
CA TYR A 19 -18.04 -9.74 -18.19
C TYR A 19 -18.76 -10.91 -18.83
N GLU A 20 -18.45 -11.15 -20.10
CA GLU A 20 -18.92 -12.31 -20.83
C GLU A 20 -17.72 -13.22 -21.15
N PRO A 21 -17.81 -14.53 -20.86
CA PRO A 21 -16.74 -15.47 -21.18
C PRO A 21 -16.67 -15.72 -22.69
N ASN A 22 -15.45 -15.81 -23.25
CA ASN A 22 -15.15 -16.21 -24.63
C ASN A 22 -15.48 -15.19 -25.75
N LEU A 23 -15.04 -13.93 -25.63
CA LEU A 23 -14.99 -13.05 -26.80
C LEU A 23 -13.86 -13.47 -27.76
N ILE A 24 -14.22 -13.76 -29.02
CA ILE A 24 -13.32 -14.32 -30.05
C ILE A 24 -12.26 -13.30 -30.54
N ASN A 25 -12.45 -12.00 -30.29
CA ASN A 25 -11.58 -10.92 -30.79
C ASN A 25 -11.00 -10.02 -29.70
N SER A 26 -10.99 -10.44 -28.43
CA SER A 26 -10.36 -9.68 -27.36
C SER A 26 -8.99 -10.24 -26.99
N PRO A 27 -8.00 -9.38 -26.67
CA PRO A 27 -6.66 -9.84 -26.30
C PRO A 27 -6.62 -10.65 -24.99
N LEU A 28 -7.69 -10.58 -24.17
CA LEU A 28 -7.90 -11.42 -23.00
C LEU A 28 -9.26 -12.11 -23.07
N LYS A 29 -9.33 -13.38 -22.63
CA LYS A 29 -10.55 -14.22 -22.64
C LYS A 29 -11.68 -13.74 -21.70
N CYS A 30 -11.37 -12.81 -20.80
CA CYS A 30 -12.33 -12.09 -19.96
C CYS A 30 -12.22 -10.60 -20.27
N TYR A 31 -13.18 -10.04 -20.99
CA TYR A 31 -13.15 -8.65 -21.43
C TYR A 31 -14.52 -8.00 -21.25
N GLY A 32 -14.55 -6.75 -20.80
CA GLY A 32 -15.79 -5.99 -20.69
C GLY A 32 -16.42 -5.75 -22.06
N VAL A 33 -17.68 -6.15 -22.21
CA VAL A 33 -18.39 -6.15 -23.50
C VAL A 33 -18.69 -4.73 -23.99
N THR A 34 -19.01 -3.82 -23.06
CA THR A 34 -19.38 -2.43 -23.38
C THR A 34 -18.34 -1.43 -22.88
N VAL A 35 -18.18 -0.32 -23.61
CA VAL A 35 -17.31 0.80 -23.22
C VAL A 35 -17.71 1.34 -21.84
N ALA A 36 -19.01 1.43 -21.56
CA ALA A 36 -19.53 1.87 -20.25
C ALA A 36 -19.08 0.93 -19.11
N CYS A 37 -19.19 -0.39 -19.30
CA CYS A 37 -18.72 -1.37 -18.32
C CYS A 37 -17.22 -1.27 -18.05
N ARG A 38 -16.41 -1.06 -19.10
CA ARG A 38 -14.96 -0.87 -18.98
C ARG A 38 -14.62 0.38 -18.20
N LEU A 39 -15.30 1.49 -18.52
CA LEU A 39 -15.13 2.77 -17.86
C LEU A 39 -15.47 2.65 -16.36
N VAL A 40 -16.63 2.08 -16.03
CA VAL A 40 -17.04 1.85 -14.63
C VAL A 40 -16.03 0.97 -13.90
N THR A 41 -15.56 -0.12 -14.52
CA THR A 41 -14.61 -1.05 -13.89
C THR A 41 -13.24 -0.41 -13.66
N ASP A 42 -12.71 0.30 -14.66
CA ASP A 42 -11.40 0.96 -14.57
C ASP A 42 -11.43 2.12 -13.57
N PHE A 43 -12.50 2.91 -13.54
CA PHE A 43 -12.71 3.94 -12.53
C PHE A 43 -12.84 3.33 -11.13
N SER A 44 -13.64 2.27 -10.98
CA SER A 44 -13.81 1.56 -9.72
C SER A 44 -12.49 1.02 -9.19
N PHE A 45 -11.70 0.38 -10.07
CA PHE A 45 -10.38 -0.15 -9.73
C PHE A 45 -9.43 0.97 -9.27
N THR A 46 -9.39 2.08 -10.00
CA THR A 46 -8.53 3.23 -9.67
C THR A 46 -8.94 3.85 -8.33
N PHE A 47 -10.24 4.03 -8.09
CA PHE A 47 -10.74 4.56 -6.83
C PHE A 47 -10.43 3.65 -5.65
N ILE A 48 -10.76 2.36 -5.77
CA ILE A 48 -10.58 1.40 -4.67
C ILE A 48 -9.11 1.14 -4.39
N SER A 49 -8.28 1.01 -5.42
CA SER A 49 -6.90 0.56 -5.26
C SER A 49 -5.92 1.71 -4.99
N ILE A 50 -6.26 2.94 -5.38
CA ILE A 50 -5.38 4.10 -5.24
C ILE A 50 -6.00 5.14 -4.30
N PHE A 51 -7.16 5.71 -4.67
CA PHE A 51 -7.70 6.86 -3.94
C PHE A 51 -8.14 6.51 -2.51
N ILE A 52 -8.86 5.40 -2.31
CA ILE A 52 -9.33 5.01 -0.96
C ILE A 52 -8.15 4.77 -0.01
N PRO A 53 -7.14 3.94 -0.35
CA PRO A 53 -5.97 3.74 0.51
C PRO A 53 -5.25 5.06 0.80
N VAL A 54 -5.04 5.91 -0.20
CA VAL A 54 -4.39 7.21 -0.02
C VAL A 54 -5.18 8.10 0.93
N PHE A 55 -6.50 8.18 0.76
CA PHE A 55 -7.38 9.00 1.59
C PHE A 55 -7.42 8.51 3.05
N LEU A 56 -7.59 7.20 3.26
CA LEU A 56 -7.59 6.60 4.60
C LEU A 56 -6.24 6.79 5.28
N MET A 57 -5.14 6.54 4.58
CA MET A 57 -3.80 6.73 5.15
C MET A 57 -3.51 8.19 5.47
N LEU A 58 -4.02 9.14 4.68
CA LEU A 58 -3.90 10.57 4.96
C LEU A 58 -4.70 10.96 6.22
N ILE A 59 -5.95 10.50 6.34
CA ILE A 59 -6.77 10.72 7.56
C ILE A 59 -6.07 10.15 8.78
N PHE A 60 -5.67 8.88 8.75
CA PHE A 60 -5.01 8.24 9.88
C PHE A 60 -3.67 8.90 10.20
N GLY A 61 -2.90 9.31 9.18
CA GLY A 61 -1.68 10.07 9.37
C GLY A 61 -1.91 11.40 10.09
N LEU A 62 -2.92 12.17 9.66
CA LEU A 62 -3.30 13.43 10.32
C LEU A 62 -3.81 13.22 11.75
N MET A 63 -4.66 12.21 11.97
CA MET A 63 -5.13 11.86 13.31
C MET A 63 -3.98 11.47 14.24
N THR A 64 -3.02 10.70 13.75
CA THR A 64 -1.82 10.34 14.51
C THR A 64 -1.00 11.58 14.87
N ILE A 65 -0.80 12.53 13.95
CA ILE A 65 -0.10 13.80 14.24
C ILE A 65 -0.85 14.59 15.31
N ASN A 66 -2.17 14.73 15.18
CA ASN A 66 -2.97 15.46 16.15
C ASN A 66 -2.95 14.81 17.53
N ASN A 67 -3.02 13.48 17.61
CA ASN A 67 -2.91 12.74 18.85
C ASN A 67 -1.53 12.88 19.50
N ILE A 68 -0.44 12.87 18.71
CA ILE A 68 0.92 13.10 19.22
C ILE A 68 1.05 14.54 19.77
N ARG A 69 0.55 15.55 19.05
CA ARG A 69 0.57 16.95 19.50
C ARG A 69 -0.24 17.14 20.78
N LYS A 70 -1.45 16.58 20.83
CA LYS A 70 -2.32 16.64 22.01
C LYS A 70 -1.70 15.92 23.21
N SER A 71 -1.12 14.75 22.99
CA SER A 71 -0.43 14.01 24.04
C SER A 71 0.77 14.81 24.58
N ARG A 72 1.51 15.53 23.72
CA ARG A 72 2.65 16.35 24.16
C ARG A 72 2.21 17.52 25.04
N ASN A 73 1.14 18.22 24.65
CA ASN A 73 0.65 19.40 25.37
C ASN A 73 0.06 19.06 26.75
N HIS A 74 -0.65 17.93 26.88
CA HIS A 74 -1.23 17.52 28.17
C HIS A 74 -0.16 17.13 29.20
N ILE A 75 1.02 16.68 28.78
CA ILE A 75 2.07 16.21 29.70
C ILE A 75 2.96 17.37 30.15
N GLN A 76 3.22 18.37 29.29
CA GLN A 76 3.91 19.59 29.71
C GLN A 76 3.17 20.32 30.85
N ALA A 77 1.84 20.27 30.85
CA ALA A 77 1.03 20.81 31.95
C ALA A 77 1.17 20.02 33.27
N VAL A 78 1.40 18.70 33.21
CA VAL A 78 1.47 17.82 34.39
C VAL A 78 2.89 17.76 34.98
N ASP A 79 3.94 17.71 34.14
CA ASP A 79 5.35 17.70 34.59
C ASP A 79 5.74 18.98 35.35
N THR A 80 4.98 20.07 35.21
CA THR A 80 5.21 21.33 35.94
C THR A 80 4.78 21.23 37.41
N LEU A 81 3.95 20.24 37.77
CA LEU A 81 3.34 20.11 39.10
C LEU A 81 3.92 18.96 39.95
N THR A 82 4.74 18.05 39.40
CA THR A 82 5.10 16.81 40.13
C THR A 82 6.56 16.38 39.95
N GLN A 83 7.52 17.21 40.41
CA GLN A 83 8.93 16.83 40.50
C GLN A 83 9.14 15.66 41.48
N THR A 84 9.07 14.41 41.00
CA THR A 84 9.61 13.24 41.71
C THR A 84 10.35 12.30 40.76
N THR A 85 11.48 11.81 41.23
CA THR A 85 12.63 11.19 40.52
C THR A 85 12.31 9.96 39.63
N LYS A 86 11.06 9.48 39.59
CA LYS A 86 10.60 8.38 38.70
C LYS A 86 10.19 8.85 37.30
N GLU A 87 10.10 10.16 37.04
CA GLU A 87 9.67 10.71 35.75
C GLU A 87 10.70 10.60 34.62
N SER A 88 12.00 10.53 34.92
CA SER A 88 13.05 10.54 33.88
C SER A 88 13.00 9.30 32.96
N ASN A 89 12.65 8.13 33.51
CA ASN A 89 12.49 6.89 32.75
C ASN A 89 11.20 6.89 31.90
N LYS A 90 10.10 7.45 32.42
CA LYS A 90 8.86 7.61 31.64
C LYS A 90 9.03 8.60 30.48
N ARG A 91 9.72 9.73 30.71
CA ARG A 91 10.06 10.70 29.65
C ARG A 91 10.93 10.07 28.54
N ARG A 92 11.97 9.31 28.90
CA ARG A 92 12.83 8.62 27.92
C ARG A 92 12.08 7.57 27.11
N GLN A 93 11.22 6.78 27.75
CA GLN A 93 10.43 5.74 27.07
C GLN A 93 9.41 6.36 26.09
N ARG A 94 8.81 7.50 26.45
CA ARG A 94 7.83 8.20 25.60
C ARG A 94 8.47 8.93 24.42
N GLN A 95 9.60 9.61 24.62
CA GLN A 95 10.41 10.17 23.52
C GLN A 95 10.85 9.11 22.51
N ARG A 96 11.03 7.86 22.96
CA ARG A 96 11.34 6.74 22.08
C ARG A 96 10.12 6.30 21.26
N SER A 97 8.92 6.30 21.85
CA SER A 97 7.66 6.04 21.15
C SER A 97 7.38 7.10 20.08
N ASP A 98 7.49 8.39 20.42
CA ASP A 98 7.22 9.49 19.48
C ASP A 98 8.14 9.43 18.24
N LYS A 99 9.40 9.04 18.44
CA LYS A 99 10.36 8.83 17.35
C LYS A 99 9.99 7.63 16.47
N ILE A 100 9.38 6.59 17.04
CA ILE A 100 8.87 5.44 16.28
C ILE A 100 7.65 5.86 15.48
N ASP A 101 6.71 6.59 16.09
CA ASP A 101 5.49 7.04 15.44
C ASP A 101 5.77 7.99 14.27
N TYR A 102 6.70 8.93 14.43
CA TYR A 102 7.12 9.82 13.34
C TYR A 102 7.81 9.05 12.20
N ARG A 103 8.57 7.99 12.52
CA ARG A 103 9.18 7.12 11.50
C ARG A 103 8.13 6.30 10.76
N LEU A 104 7.14 5.77 11.46
CA LEU A 104 6.01 5.05 10.86
C LEU A 104 5.21 5.97 9.94
N LEU A 105 4.95 7.21 10.37
CA LEU A 105 4.24 8.19 9.55
C LEU A 105 5.03 8.62 8.33
N ARG A 106 6.34 8.90 8.48
CA ARG A 106 7.22 9.20 7.35
C ARG A 106 7.23 8.05 6.35
N MET A 107 7.26 6.81 6.84
CA MET A 107 7.21 5.63 6.01
C MET A 107 5.88 5.55 5.24
N LEU A 108 4.76 5.73 5.93
CA LEU A 108 3.43 5.76 5.33
C LEU A 108 3.33 6.82 4.22
N LEU A 109 3.86 8.01 4.47
CA LEU A 109 3.84 9.12 3.51
C LEU A 109 4.67 8.80 2.26
N VAL A 110 5.87 8.21 2.44
CA VAL A 110 6.69 7.76 1.30
C VAL A 110 5.96 6.69 0.49
N GLN A 111 5.29 5.74 1.16
CA GLN A 111 4.48 4.71 0.50
C GLN A 111 3.31 5.32 -0.28
N ILE A 112 2.60 6.29 0.28
CA ILE A 112 1.52 7.02 -0.41
C ILE A 112 2.04 7.75 -1.65
N LEU A 113 3.15 8.48 -1.53
CA LEU A 113 3.76 9.22 -2.64
C LEU A 113 4.12 8.28 -3.79
N LEU A 114 4.78 7.16 -3.47
CA LEU A 114 5.17 6.18 -4.48
C LEU A 114 3.95 5.48 -5.10
N LEU A 115 2.95 5.11 -4.29
CA LEU A 115 1.70 4.53 -4.80
C LEU A 115 0.98 5.47 -5.76
N PHE A 116 0.95 6.77 -5.45
CA PHE A 116 0.34 7.77 -6.31
C PHE A 116 1.14 7.97 -7.61
N ILE A 117 2.47 8.11 -7.52
CA ILE A 117 3.35 8.30 -8.68
C ILE A 117 3.30 7.09 -9.64
N PHE A 118 3.30 5.87 -9.11
CA PHE A 118 3.27 4.66 -9.94
C PHE A 118 1.86 4.21 -10.32
N GLY A 119 0.86 4.44 -9.47
CA GLY A 119 -0.53 4.04 -9.73
C GLY A 119 -1.26 4.97 -10.69
N LEU A 120 -0.95 6.28 -10.69
CA LEU A 120 -1.63 7.23 -11.57
C LEU A 120 -1.41 6.94 -13.07
N PRO A 121 -0.18 6.62 -13.55
CA PRO A 121 0.04 6.15 -14.92
C PRO A 121 -0.83 4.95 -15.31
N VAL A 122 -1.09 4.03 -14.38
CA VAL A 122 -1.95 2.85 -14.61
C VAL A 122 -3.40 3.26 -14.84
N GLY A 123 -3.93 4.16 -14.00
CA GLY A 123 -5.28 4.70 -14.16
C GLY A 123 -5.44 5.47 -15.48
N VAL A 124 -4.48 6.34 -15.80
CA VAL A 124 -4.49 7.13 -17.04
C VAL A 124 -4.42 6.25 -18.28
N GLN A 125 -3.54 5.24 -18.30
CA GLN A 125 -3.40 4.32 -19.43
C GLN A 125 -4.69 3.52 -19.66
N LYS A 126 -5.32 3.01 -18.59
CA LYS A 126 -6.60 2.31 -18.68
C LYS A 126 -7.70 3.20 -19.25
N LEU A 127 -7.85 4.42 -18.74
CA LEU A 127 -8.79 5.40 -19.26
C LEU A 127 -8.53 5.73 -20.72
N TYR A 128 -7.27 5.94 -21.09
CA TYR A 128 -6.86 6.18 -22.47
C TYR A 128 -7.32 5.03 -23.37
N THR A 129 -6.98 3.78 -23.04
CA THR A 129 -7.36 2.62 -23.84
C THR A 129 -8.87 2.41 -23.95
N THR A 130 -9.63 2.75 -22.91
CA THR A 130 -11.09 2.66 -22.93
C THR A 130 -11.71 3.71 -23.83
N ILE A 131 -11.17 4.93 -23.87
CA ILE A 131 -11.66 6.03 -24.73
C ILE A 131 -11.24 5.83 -26.19
N THR A 132 -10.03 5.32 -26.45
CA THR A 132 -9.49 5.18 -27.81
C THR A 132 -9.83 3.84 -28.49
N MET A 133 -10.54 2.94 -27.81
CA MET A 133 -10.85 1.58 -28.28
C MET A 133 -11.50 1.50 -29.68
N ASN A 134 -12.32 2.49 -30.04
CA ASN A 134 -13.06 2.50 -31.32
C ASN A 134 -12.40 3.38 -32.39
N ARG A 135 -11.19 3.91 -32.14
CA ARG A 135 -10.47 4.67 -33.16
C ARG A 135 -9.66 3.73 -34.05
N PRO A 136 -9.67 3.92 -35.38
CA PRO A 136 -8.74 3.23 -36.25
C PRO A 136 -7.31 3.63 -35.89
N THR A 137 -6.45 2.64 -35.66
CA THR A 137 -5.05 2.84 -35.24
C THR A 137 -4.09 2.44 -36.35
N ASN A 138 -3.05 3.25 -36.54
CA ASN A 138 -1.94 2.93 -37.44
C ASN A 138 -0.95 1.97 -36.75
N ASN A 139 -0.17 1.21 -37.53
CA ASN A 139 0.82 0.26 -36.99
C ASN A 139 1.82 0.90 -36.00
N VAL A 140 2.24 2.14 -36.27
CA VAL A 140 3.12 2.90 -35.37
C VAL A 140 2.43 3.19 -34.03
N GLN A 141 1.14 3.51 -34.07
CA GLN A 141 0.38 3.81 -32.87
C GLN A 141 0.15 2.56 -32.02
N VAL A 142 -0.12 1.42 -32.66
CA VAL A 142 -0.20 0.12 -31.98
C VAL A 142 1.13 -0.22 -31.29
N ALA A 143 2.28 0.06 -31.92
CA ALA A 143 3.59 -0.16 -31.30
C ALA A 143 3.81 0.73 -30.07
N ILE A 144 3.41 2.00 -30.14
CA ILE A 144 3.48 2.94 -29.01
C ILE A 144 2.55 2.48 -27.87
N ASP A 145 1.31 2.11 -28.19
CA ASP A 145 0.31 1.67 -27.21
C ASP A 145 0.78 0.41 -26.47
N ASN A 146 1.39 -0.54 -27.19
CA ASN A 146 1.97 -1.74 -26.60
C ASN A 146 3.16 -1.42 -25.69
N PHE A 147 4.07 -0.54 -26.13
CA PHE A 147 5.19 -0.11 -25.31
C PHE A 147 4.72 0.57 -24.02
N VAL A 148 3.77 1.51 -24.12
CA VAL A 148 3.18 2.22 -22.98
C VAL A 148 2.48 1.23 -22.04
N TYR A 149 1.71 0.28 -22.58
CA TYR A 149 1.05 -0.76 -21.79
C TYR A 149 2.06 -1.61 -21.01
N SER A 150 3.11 -2.11 -21.66
CA SER A 150 4.16 -2.91 -21.01
C SER A 150 4.91 -2.11 -19.94
N PHE A 151 5.22 -0.84 -20.21
CA PHE A 151 5.87 0.05 -19.25
C PHE A 151 4.99 0.31 -18.02
N VAL A 152 3.71 0.60 -18.23
CA VAL A 152 2.74 0.82 -17.15
C VAL A 152 2.51 -0.45 -16.34
N LEU A 153 2.47 -1.62 -16.99
CA LEU A 153 2.38 -2.91 -16.32
C LEU A 153 3.60 -3.13 -15.40
N LEU A 154 4.81 -2.80 -15.86
CA LEU A 154 6.02 -2.86 -15.05
C LEU A 154 5.94 -1.92 -13.84
N LEU A 155 5.45 -0.68 -14.03
CA LEU A 155 5.23 0.26 -12.93
C LEU A 155 4.22 -0.29 -11.91
N ASN A 156 3.16 -0.96 -12.37
CA ASN A 156 2.19 -1.58 -11.48
C ASN A 156 2.80 -2.72 -10.65
N PHE A 157 3.63 -3.59 -11.26
CA PHE A 157 4.36 -4.60 -10.50
C PHE A 157 5.31 -3.99 -9.48
N ALA A 158 6.08 -2.98 -9.90
CA ALA A 158 6.95 -2.24 -8.99
C ALA A 158 6.16 -1.65 -7.83
N ALA A 159 5.03 -0.99 -8.08
CA ALA A 159 4.18 -0.42 -7.03
C ALA A 159 3.69 -1.45 -6.00
N ASN A 160 3.39 -2.67 -6.44
CA ASN A 160 2.94 -3.76 -5.55
C ASN A 160 4.09 -4.36 -4.72
N GLU A 161 5.33 -4.35 -5.22
CA GLU A 161 6.50 -4.84 -4.49
C GLU A 161 7.12 -3.78 -3.57
N MET A 162 6.94 -2.48 -3.89
CA MET A 162 7.51 -1.36 -3.15
C MET A 162 7.23 -1.38 -1.64
N PRO A 163 6.02 -1.71 -1.13
CA PRO A 163 5.76 -1.75 0.30
C PRO A 163 6.77 -2.61 1.06
N PHE A 164 7.13 -3.78 0.53
CA PHE A 164 8.15 -4.64 1.14
C PHE A 164 9.50 -3.93 1.26
N TYR A 165 9.96 -3.29 0.19
CA TYR A 165 11.23 -2.56 0.20
C TYR A 165 11.18 -1.34 1.11
N ILE A 166 10.08 -0.61 1.17
CA ILE A 166 9.93 0.54 2.07
C ILE A 166 9.91 0.05 3.54
N TYR A 167 9.19 -1.03 3.87
CA TYR A 167 9.16 -1.59 5.24
C TYR A 167 10.56 -2.07 5.66
N THR A 168 11.31 -2.66 4.73
CA THR A 168 12.62 -3.27 4.98
C THR A 168 13.77 -2.25 4.97
N LEU A 169 13.74 -1.24 4.09
CA LEU A 169 14.80 -0.25 3.91
C LEU A 169 14.55 1.03 4.71
N VAL A 170 13.34 1.59 4.65
CA VAL A 170 12.99 2.87 5.30
C VAL A 170 12.60 2.66 6.78
N GLY A 171 11.85 1.59 7.08
CA GLY A 171 11.62 1.12 8.46
C GLY A 171 12.81 0.38 9.10
N GLY A 172 13.90 0.25 8.33
CA GLY A 172 14.92 -0.78 8.48
C GLY A 172 15.60 -0.90 9.83
N SER A 173 15.73 0.16 10.64
CA SER A 173 16.42 0.01 11.93
C SER A 173 15.67 -0.89 12.93
N VAL A 174 14.34 -0.96 12.84
CA VAL A 174 13.51 -1.81 13.72
C VAL A 174 13.36 -3.20 13.09
N PHE A 175 13.02 -3.23 11.80
CA PHE A 175 12.86 -4.48 11.06
C PHE A 175 14.16 -5.28 10.96
N ARG A 176 15.29 -4.66 10.60
CA ARG A 176 16.60 -5.32 10.56
C ARG A 176 16.99 -5.85 11.94
N LYS A 177 16.72 -5.11 13.02
CA LYS A 177 16.98 -5.61 14.39
C LYS A 177 16.12 -6.83 14.74
N ALA A 178 14.84 -6.83 14.37
CA ALA A 178 13.97 -7.97 14.58
C ALA A 178 14.40 -9.18 13.73
N LEU A 179 14.73 -8.96 12.46
CA LEU A 179 15.17 -9.98 11.52
C LEU A 179 16.51 -10.59 11.95
N PHE A 180 17.49 -9.78 12.36
CA PHE A 180 18.73 -10.26 12.95
C PHE A 180 18.49 -11.05 14.23
N LYS A 181 17.54 -10.64 15.09
CA LYS A 181 17.19 -11.38 16.31
C LYS A 181 16.60 -12.75 16.00
N ILE A 182 15.73 -12.85 15.00
CA ILE A 182 15.15 -14.11 14.52
C ILE A 182 16.23 -15.00 13.90
N LEU A 183 17.08 -14.46 13.04
CA LEU A 183 18.20 -15.19 12.44
C LEU A 183 19.18 -15.71 13.50
N PHE A 184 19.50 -14.90 14.51
CA PHE A 184 20.34 -15.34 15.63
C PHE A 184 19.68 -16.46 16.43
N ALA A 185 18.38 -16.33 16.72
CA ALA A 185 17.63 -17.37 17.43
C ALA A 185 17.55 -18.68 16.62
N LEU A 186 17.35 -18.60 15.31
CA LEU A 186 17.39 -19.75 14.40
C LEU A 186 18.76 -20.41 14.36
N LYS A 187 19.84 -19.61 14.22
CA LYS A 187 21.21 -20.11 14.23
C LYS A 187 21.53 -20.82 15.56
N GLN A 188 21.09 -20.24 16.68
CA GLN A 188 21.31 -20.82 17.99
C GLN A 188 20.53 -22.13 18.15
N LYS A 189 19.27 -22.17 17.71
CA LYS A 189 18.42 -23.37 17.73
C LYS A 189 18.94 -24.49 16.82
N ILE A 190 19.43 -24.15 15.63
CA ILE A 190 20.09 -25.10 14.71
C ILE A 190 21.37 -25.64 15.34
N SER A 191 22.23 -24.79 15.92
CA SER A 191 23.47 -25.27 16.57
C SER A 191 23.18 -26.18 17.77
N HIS A 192 22.08 -25.94 18.48
CA HIS A 192 21.65 -26.77 19.59
C HIS A 192 21.12 -28.12 19.11
N LEU A 193 20.35 -28.14 18.01
CA LEU A 193 19.87 -29.36 17.36
C LEU A 193 21.03 -30.21 16.85
N GLN A 194 22.04 -29.56 16.25
CA GLN A 194 23.25 -30.21 15.75
C GLN A 194 24.07 -30.86 16.87
N ARG A 195 24.09 -30.27 18.08
CA ARG A 195 24.73 -30.90 19.26
C ARG A 195 23.94 -32.07 19.82
N THR A 196 22.62 -32.06 19.77
CA THR A 196 21.78 -33.18 20.23
C THR A 196 21.72 -34.36 19.25
N LEU A 197 22.03 -34.15 17.97
CA LEU A 197 22.07 -35.21 16.94
C LEU A 197 23.44 -35.90 16.79
N HIS A 198 24.48 -35.42 17.51
CA HIS A 198 25.83 -36.00 17.52
C HIS A 198 26.13 -36.80 18.80
N LEU A 199 25.08 -37.27 19.49
CA LEU A 199 25.09 -38.28 20.56
C LEU A 199 24.32 -39.49 20.05
#